data_AF-A0A933NMJ8-F1
#
_entry.id   AF-A0A933NMJ8-F1
#
_cell.length_a   1.000
_cell.length_b   1.000
_cell.length_c   1.000
_cell.angle_alpha   90.00
_cell.angle_beta   90.00
_cell.angle_gamma   90.00
#
_symmetry.space_group_name_H-M   'P 1'
#
loop_
_entity.id
_entity.type
_entity.pdbx_description
1 polymer ?
#
loop_
_entity_poly.entity_id
_entity_poly.type
_entity_poly.pdbx_seq_one_letter_code
_entity_poly.pdbx_strand_id
1 'polypeptide(L)'
;MRIWDVSARELDDRALLAEHRELHGLFNVLTLGRKGYATHPETLRWKGRLRALAERHDLEVEEFRRRGWPSGLRHATPIDRARIGRKESAEFPAPLQPLAQQRRLLRRKAQTRRPPGVRYALLPGKPGFERAIALRTEVFVREQQVPEEIEHDEHDDTAVHALATVSGTVVATGRLVVEGGTARIGRMAVARERRGSGLGRAILQLLLAEARRMGLPAARLHAQTHARNFYAREGFRECSEVFQEAGIDHVEMEKRLRPQRSERGRISVRT
;
A
#
# COMPACT_ATOMS: atom_id res chain seq x y z
N MET A 1 -6.64 5.10 -18.89
CA MET A 1 -6.82 6.53 -18.55
C MET A 1 -7.99 6.74 -17.62
N ARG A 2 -7.70 7.11 -16.38
CA ARG A 2 -8.71 7.55 -15.40
C ARG A 2 -8.05 8.47 -14.39
N ILE A 3 -8.68 9.62 -14.14
CA ILE A 3 -8.38 10.52 -13.02
C ILE A 3 -9.56 10.41 -12.06
N TRP A 4 -9.33 10.04 -10.79
CA TRP A 4 -10.44 9.89 -9.85
C TRP A 4 -10.83 11.25 -9.29
N ASP A 5 -12.13 11.52 -9.22
CA ASP A 5 -12.64 12.77 -8.63
C ASP A 5 -12.72 12.68 -7.09
N VAL A 6 -12.32 11.56 -6.49
CA VAL A 6 -12.14 11.45 -5.03
C VAL A 6 -10.85 12.14 -4.60
N SER A 7 -10.78 12.57 -3.33
CA SER A 7 -9.57 13.18 -2.80
C SER A 7 -8.37 12.24 -2.93
N ALA A 8 -7.19 12.76 -3.30
CA ALA A 8 -5.94 12.00 -3.29
C ALA A 8 -5.69 11.31 -1.92
N ARG A 9 -6.16 11.92 -0.83
CA ARG A 9 -6.10 11.37 0.53
C ARG A 9 -6.92 10.08 0.73
N GLU A 10 -7.95 9.87 -0.08
CA GLU A 10 -8.82 8.68 -0.03
C GLU A 10 -8.30 7.53 -0.90
N LEU A 11 -7.35 7.79 -1.82
CA LEU A 11 -6.79 6.77 -2.70
C LEU A 11 -5.83 5.88 -1.92
N ASP A 12 -5.92 4.56 -2.08
CA ASP A 12 -4.86 3.67 -1.61
C ASP A 12 -3.54 3.95 -2.36
N ASP A 13 -2.41 3.50 -1.80
CA ASP A 13 -1.06 3.74 -2.35
C ASP A 13 -0.94 3.38 -3.84
N ARG A 14 -1.65 2.34 -4.29
CA ARG A 14 -1.61 1.87 -5.68
C ARG A 14 -2.57 2.63 -6.58
N ALA A 15 -3.73 3.04 -6.09
CA ALA A 15 -4.67 3.88 -6.82
C ALA A 15 -4.09 5.28 -7.04
N LEU A 16 -3.44 5.85 -6.01
CA LEU A 16 -2.72 7.11 -6.09
C LEU A 16 -1.59 7.03 -7.11
N LEU A 17 -0.74 5.99 -7.01
CA LEU A 17 0.34 5.75 -7.98
C LEU A 17 -0.16 5.52 -9.41
N ALA A 18 -1.24 4.76 -9.58
CA ALA A 18 -1.82 4.51 -10.88
C ALA A 18 -2.38 5.79 -11.48
N GLU A 19 -3.15 6.56 -10.72
CA GLU A 19 -3.70 7.84 -11.17
C GLU A 19 -2.59 8.80 -11.58
N HIS A 20 -1.55 8.96 -10.76
CA HIS A 20 -0.42 9.82 -11.07
C HIS A 20 0.24 9.50 -12.43
N ARG A 21 0.40 8.22 -12.75
CA ARG A 21 0.92 7.79 -14.07
C ARG A 21 -0.04 8.10 -15.21
N GLU A 22 -1.33 7.84 -14.99
CA GLU A 22 -2.38 8.14 -15.97
C GLU A 22 -2.52 9.65 -16.19
N LEU A 23 -2.31 10.47 -15.15
CA LEU A 23 -2.29 11.92 -15.20
C LEU A 23 -1.18 12.42 -16.12
N HIS A 24 0.05 11.93 -15.98
CA HIS A 24 1.12 12.25 -16.93
C HIS A 24 0.80 11.79 -18.36
N GLY A 25 0.20 10.60 -18.50
CA GLY A 25 -0.26 10.11 -19.79
C GLY A 25 -1.27 11.07 -20.44
N LEU A 26 -2.26 11.51 -19.67
CA LEU A 26 -3.29 12.44 -20.08
C LEU A 26 -2.71 13.83 -20.42
N PHE A 27 -1.84 14.37 -19.58
CA PHE A 27 -1.15 15.64 -19.83
C PHE A 27 -0.39 15.62 -21.16
N ASN A 28 0.31 14.51 -21.45
CA ASN A 28 1.01 14.34 -22.72
C ASN A 28 0.05 14.22 -23.91
N VAL A 29 -1.10 13.56 -23.77
CA VAL A 29 -2.11 13.52 -24.86
C VAL A 29 -2.61 14.93 -25.17
N LEU A 30 -2.90 15.73 -24.14
CA LEU A 30 -3.44 17.08 -24.28
C LEU A 30 -2.40 18.12 -24.77
N THR A 31 -1.11 17.92 -24.49
CA THR A 31 -0.06 18.90 -24.82
C THR A 31 0.80 18.53 -26.03
N LEU A 32 0.94 17.24 -26.36
CA LEU A 32 1.80 16.76 -27.44
C LEU A 32 1.02 16.27 -28.67
N GLY A 33 -0.31 16.43 -28.70
CA GLY A 33 -1.15 16.05 -29.84
C GLY A 33 -1.11 14.54 -30.15
N ARG A 34 -0.87 13.69 -29.16
CA ARG A 34 -0.83 12.23 -29.35
C ARG A 34 -2.23 11.71 -29.71
N LYS A 35 -2.32 10.86 -30.73
CA LYS A 35 -3.60 10.28 -31.20
C LYS A 35 -4.18 9.22 -30.24
N GLY A 36 -3.33 8.47 -29.55
CA GLY A 36 -3.75 7.45 -28.59
C GLY A 36 -4.52 8.06 -27.41
N TYR A 37 -5.72 7.54 -27.13
CA TYR A 37 -6.63 8.02 -26.07
C TYR A 37 -7.13 9.47 -26.23
N ALA A 38 -6.91 10.13 -27.37
CA ALA A 38 -7.36 11.51 -27.60
C ALA A 38 -8.89 11.67 -27.48
N THR A 39 -9.65 10.64 -27.89
CA THR A 39 -11.12 10.58 -27.85
C THR A 39 -11.66 9.88 -26.60
N HIS A 40 -10.80 9.47 -25.67
CA HIS A 40 -11.25 8.80 -24.45
C HIS A 40 -12.10 9.76 -23.61
N PRO A 41 -13.22 9.32 -22.99
CA PRO A 41 -14.11 10.20 -22.22
C PRO A 41 -13.39 10.98 -21.12
N GLU A 42 -12.44 10.34 -20.44
CA GLU A 42 -11.57 11.02 -19.47
C GLU A 42 -10.76 12.15 -20.14
N THR A 43 -10.15 11.89 -21.30
CA THR A 43 -9.34 12.90 -22.00
C THR A 43 -10.15 14.11 -22.42
N LEU A 44 -11.33 13.86 -23.01
CA LEU A 44 -12.22 14.91 -23.49
C LEU A 44 -12.67 15.83 -22.35
N ARG A 45 -12.95 15.24 -21.18
CA ARG A 45 -13.37 15.96 -19.98
C ARG A 45 -12.31 16.93 -19.43
N TRP A 46 -11.02 16.65 -19.63
CA TRP A 46 -9.92 17.50 -19.18
C TRP A 46 -9.42 18.49 -20.25
N LYS A 47 -10.01 18.48 -21.46
CA LYS A 47 -9.64 19.42 -22.53
C LYS A 47 -9.90 20.87 -22.10
N GLY A 48 -8.89 21.74 -22.24
CA GLY A 48 -8.98 23.14 -21.82
C GLY A 48 -8.88 23.37 -20.30
N ARG A 49 -8.48 22.35 -19.52
CA ARG A 49 -8.38 22.37 -18.06
C ARG A 49 -7.00 21.96 -17.54
N LEU A 50 -5.93 22.27 -18.27
CA LEU A 50 -4.55 21.89 -17.90
C LEU A 50 -4.08 22.49 -16.58
N ARG A 51 -4.59 23.67 -16.17
CA ARG A 51 -4.29 24.22 -14.83
C ARG A 51 -4.88 23.37 -13.72
N ALA A 52 -6.14 22.96 -13.85
CA ALA A 52 -6.78 22.04 -12.91
C ALA A 52 -6.06 20.68 -12.87
N LEU A 53 -5.59 20.18 -14.02
CA LEU A 53 -4.86 18.91 -14.09
C LEU A 53 -3.50 19.00 -13.38
N ALA A 54 -2.80 20.14 -13.53
CA ALA A 54 -1.56 20.40 -12.80
C ALA A 54 -1.80 20.53 -11.29
N GLU A 55 -2.91 21.16 -10.87
CA GLU A 55 -3.31 21.20 -9.47
C GLU A 55 -3.63 19.81 -8.92
N ARG A 56 -4.33 18.97 -9.69
CA ARG A 56 -4.57 17.57 -9.30
C ARG A 56 -3.26 16.82 -9.06
N HIS A 57 -2.30 16.99 -9.96
CA HIS A 57 -0.97 16.41 -9.80
C HIS A 57 -0.29 16.89 -8.52
N ASP A 58 -0.34 18.18 -8.21
CA ASP A 58 0.26 18.71 -6.98
C ASP A 58 -0.38 18.10 -5.72
N LEU A 59 -1.69 17.90 -5.71
CA LEU A 59 -2.41 17.22 -4.62
C LEU A 59 -1.96 15.76 -4.44
N GLU A 60 -1.68 15.06 -5.53
CA GLU A 60 -1.12 13.70 -5.48
C GLU A 60 0.31 13.69 -4.94
N VAL A 61 1.16 14.60 -5.43
CA VAL A 61 2.56 14.75 -4.98
C VAL A 61 2.62 15.16 -3.51
N GLU A 62 1.76 16.07 -3.08
CA GLU A 62 1.62 16.44 -1.68
C GLU A 62 1.22 15.23 -0.84
N GLU A 63 0.28 14.40 -1.33
CA GLU A 63 -0.10 13.18 -0.62
C GLU A 63 1.01 12.11 -0.62
N PHE A 64 1.79 11.95 -1.70
CA PHE A 64 2.99 11.10 -1.70
C PHE A 64 3.98 11.54 -0.62
N ARG A 65 4.32 12.84 -0.58
CA ARG A 65 5.20 13.40 0.45
C ARG A 65 4.64 13.16 1.85
N ARG A 66 3.34 13.42 2.04
CA ARG A 66 2.63 13.21 3.31
C ARG A 66 2.59 11.73 3.72
N ARG A 67 2.72 10.78 2.78
CA ARG A 67 2.81 9.34 3.05
C ARG A 67 4.25 8.85 3.24
N GLY A 68 5.23 9.74 3.19
CA GLY A 68 6.62 9.35 3.26
C GLY A 68 7.07 8.62 1.99
N TRP A 69 6.61 8.98 0.81
CA TRP A 69 7.23 8.49 -0.43
C TRP A 69 8.50 9.32 -0.73
N PRO A 70 9.65 8.70 -1.06
CA PRO A 70 10.86 9.43 -1.41
C PRO A 70 10.64 10.38 -2.59
N SER A 71 11.14 11.61 -2.48
CA SER A 71 11.14 12.59 -3.57
C SER A 71 11.97 12.16 -4.78
N GLY A 72 12.92 11.23 -4.61
CA GLY A 72 13.75 10.67 -5.68
C GLY A 72 13.13 9.51 -6.47
N LEU A 73 11.93 9.03 -6.12
CA LEU A 73 11.22 8.04 -6.93
C LEU A 73 10.59 8.69 -8.17
N ARG A 74 10.26 7.87 -9.19
CA ARG A 74 9.63 8.27 -10.47
C ARG A 74 8.23 8.91 -10.34
N HIS A 75 7.83 9.38 -9.16
CA HIS A 75 6.48 9.88 -8.82
C HIS A 75 6.52 11.33 -8.30
N ALA A 76 7.67 11.98 -8.41
CA ALA A 76 7.87 13.40 -8.17
C ALA A 76 8.20 14.16 -9.47
N THR A 77 7.97 13.55 -10.64
CA THR A 77 8.23 14.18 -11.94
C THR A 77 7.26 15.37 -12.09
N PRO A 78 7.75 16.61 -12.15
CA PRO A 78 6.87 17.76 -12.21
C PRO A 78 6.12 17.80 -13.55
N ILE A 79 4.92 18.38 -13.52
CA ILE A 79 4.22 18.79 -14.75
C ILE A 79 4.97 19.96 -15.38
N ASP A 80 5.25 19.87 -16.68
CA ASP A 80 5.85 20.95 -17.45
C ASP A 80 4.85 22.09 -17.64
N ARG A 81 4.85 23.03 -16.69
CA ARG A 81 3.93 24.17 -16.66
C ARG A 81 4.11 25.13 -17.84
N ALA A 82 5.27 25.11 -18.53
CA ALA A 82 5.48 25.95 -19.71
C ALA A 82 4.53 25.60 -20.86
N ARG A 83 3.98 24.37 -20.87
CA ARG A 83 3.01 23.90 -21.87
C ARG A 83 1.56 24.26 -21.55
N ILE A 84 1.30 24.91 -20.40
CA ILE A 84 -0.05 25.28 -19.99
C ILE A 84 -0.39 26.64 -20.60
N GLY A 85 -1.32 26.65 -21.55
CA GLY A 85 -1.76 27.87 -22.21
C GLY A 85 -2.47 28.86 -21.28
N ARG A 86 -2.43 30.16 -21.62
CA ARG A 86 -3.06 31.22 -20.81
C ARG A 86 -4.58 31.08 -20.64
N LYS A 87 -5.25 30.42 -21.60
CA LYS A 87 -6.71 30.19 -21.62
C LYS A 87 -7.14 28.92 -20.88
N GLU A 88 -6.22 28.11 -20.37
CA GLU A 88 -6.52 26.87 -19.65
C GLU A 88 -7.19 27.16 -18.30
N SER A 89 -8.29 26.49 -18.01
CA SER A 89 -9.06 26.68 -16.78
C SER A 89 -8.45 25.95 -15.58
N ALA A 90 -8.55 26.58 -14.40
CA ALA A 90 -8.24 25.97 -13.10
C ALA A 90 -9.45 25.23 -12.49
N GLU A 91 -10.62 25.30 -13.12
CA GLU A 91 -11.82 24.61 -12.66
C GLU A 91 -11.75 23.10 -12.96
N PHE A 92 -11.93 22.28 -11.93
CA PHE A 92 -12.02 20.84 -12.09
C PHE A 92 -13.25 20.44 -12.91
N PRO A 93 -13.13 19.50 -13.85
CA PRO A 93 -14.29 19.06 -14.62
C PRO A 93 -15.30 18.29 -13.79
N ALA A 94 -16.57 18.35 -14.21
CA ALA A 94 -17.62 17.53 -13.63
C ALA A 94 -17.25 16.02 -13.70
N PRO A 95 -17.55 15.23 -12.68
CA PRO A 95 -17.20 13.80 -12.66
C PRO A 95 -17.99 13.00 -13.71
N LEU A 96 -17.33 12.05 -14.40
CA LEU A 96 -18.03 11.11 -15.30
C LEU A 96 -18.97 10.15 -14.55
N GLN A 97 -18.71 9.95 -13.25
CA GLN A 97 -19.45 9.03 -12.39
C GLN A 97 -19.59 9.62 -10.99
N PRO A 98 -20.74 9.47 -10.29
CA PRO A 98 -20.92 9.96 -8.93
C PRO A 98 -19.81 9.49 -7.97
N LEU A 99 -19.39 10.34 -7.03
CA LEU A 99 -18.31 10.04 -6.08
C LEU A 99 -18.55 8.76 -5.28
N ALA A 100 -19.79 8.46 -4.90
CA ALA A 100 -20.16 7.23 -4.21
C ALA A 100 -19.85 5.98 -5.05
N GLN A 101 -20.10 6.04 -6.37
CA GLN A 101 -19.77 4.96 -7.29
C GLN A 101 -18.26 4.82 -7.47
N GLN A 102 -17.52 5.94 -7.57
CA GLN A 102 -16.05 5.92 -7.65
C GLN A 102 -15.43 5.26 -6.42
N ARG A 103 -15.88 5.65 -5.21
CA ARG A 103 -15.46 5.04 -3.94
C ARG A 103 -15.74 3.53 -3.91
N ARG A 104 -16.92 3.09 -4.37
CA ARG A 104 -17.25 1.67 -4.47
C ARG A 104 -16.33 0.92 -5.43
N LEU A 105 -16.02 1.50 -6.59
CA LEU A 105 -15.10 0.91 -7.57
C LEU A 105 -13.67 0.81 -7.02
N LEU A 106 -13.19 1.83 -6.31
CA LEU A 106 -11.89 1.82 -5.64
C LEU A 106 -11.82 0.70 -4.58
N ARG A 107 -12.85 0.58 -3.72
CA ARG A 107 -12.96 -0.51 -2.73
C ARG A 107 -12.96 -1.88 -3.41
N ARG A 108 -13.75 -2.06 -4.48
CA ARG A 108 -13.77 -3.32 -5.25
C ARG A 108 -12.42 -3.63 -5.87
N LYS A 109 -11.76 -2.65 -6.50
CA LYS A 109 -10.41 -2.81 -7.07
C LYS A 109 -9.39 -3.19 -6.00
N ALA A 110 -9.52 -2.68 -4.78
CA ALA A 110 -8.67 -3.09 -3.67
C ALA A 110 -8.93 -4.55 -3.26
N GLN A 111 -10.18 -5.00 -3.26
CA GLN A 111 -10.59 -6.36 -2.90
C GLN A 111 -10.22 -7.40 -3.98
N THR A 112 -10.46 -7.13 -5.26
CA THR A 112 -10.14 -8.04 -6.38
C THR A 112 -8.65 -8.26 -6.58
N ARG A 113 -7.79 -7.50 -5.89
CA ARG A 113 -6.34 -7.73 -5.85
C ARG A 113 -5.94 -8.86 -4.90
N ARG A 114 -6.85 -9.33 -4.04
CA ARG A 114 -6.62 -10.55 -3.27
C ARG A 114 -6.83 -11.75 -4.20
N PRO A 115 -5.91 -12.73 -4.23
CA PRO A 115 -6.07 -13.89 -5.11
C PRO A 115 -7.39 -14.62 -4.78
N PRO A 116 -8.15 -15.05 -5.81
CA PRO A 116 -9.40 -15.79 -5.59
C PRO A 116 -9.13 -17.10 -4.85
N GLY A 117 -10.12 -17.57 -4.09
CA GLY A 117 -10.00 -18.82 -3.31
C GLY A 117 -9.13 -18.72 -2.06
N VAL A 118 -8.62 -17.53 -1.71
CA VAL A 118 -7.84 -17.30 -0.49
C VAL A 118 -8.72 -16.69 0.60
N ARG A 119 -8.74 -17.34 1.77
CA ARG A 119 -9.32 -16.79 3.00
C ARG A 119 -8.24 -16.12 3.83
N TYR A 120 -8.59 -15.02 4.48
CA TYR A 120 -7.66 -14.27 5.33
C TYR A 120 -8.20 -14.16 6.75
N ALA A 121 -7.33 -14.26 7.74
CA ALA A 121 -7.67 -14.11 9.15
C ALA A 121 -6.59 -13.32 9.90
N LEU A 122 -7.00 -12.59 10.93
CA LEU A 122 -6.13 -12.09 11.98
C LEU A 122 -6.45 -12.89 13.24
N LEU A 123 -5.46 -13.58 13.78
CA LEU A 123 -5.60 -14.43 14.96
C LEU A 123 -4.62 -13.97 16.04
N PRO A 124 -5.10 -13.56 17.21
CA PRO A 124 -4.22 -13.16 18.31
C PRO A 124 -3.64 -14.39 19.01
N GLY A 125 -2.41 -14.25 19.46
CA GLY A 125 -1.68 -15.15 20.33
C GLY A 125 -1.52 -16.58 19.81
N LYS A 126 -1.46 -17.51 20.76
CA LYS A 126 -1.18 -18.92 20.54
C LYS A 126 -1.99 -19.59 19.41
N PRO A 127 -3.33 -19.41 19.28
CA PRO A 127 -4.09 -20.00 18.17
C PRO A 127 -3.63 -19.52 16.78
N GLY A 128 -3.12 -18.29 16.69
CA GLY A 128 -2.54 -17.76 15.45
C GLY A 128 -1.19 -18.40 15.14
N PHE A 129 -0.34 -18.51 16.16
CA PHE A 129 0.97 -19.12 16.07
C PHE A 129 0.91 -20.60 15.66
N GLU A 130 0.10 -21.40 16.34
CA GLU A 130 -0.06 -22.85 16.07
C GLU A 130 -0.45 -23.13 14.62
N ARG A 131 -1.21 -22.22 13.99
CA ARG A 131 -1.59 -22.34 12.58
C ARG A 131 -0.51 -21.86 11.63
N ALA A 132 0.35 -20.94 12.06
CA ALA A 132 1.42 -20.38 11.25
C ALA A 132 2.69 -21.25 11.25
N ILE A 133 2.96 -21.97 12.35
CA ILE A 133 4.27 -22.58 12.60
C ILE A 133 4.71 -23.53 11.49
N ALA A 134 3.81 -24.37 10.97
CA ALA A 134 4.17 -25.31 9.90
C ALA A 134 4.72 -24.60 8.65
N LEU A 135 4.11 -23.48 8.23
CA LEU A 135 4.60 -22.69 7.11
C LEU A 135 5.90 -21.95 7.45
N ARG A 136 6.01 -21.45 8.69
CA ARG A 136 7.21 -20.74 9.16
C ARG A 136 8.41 -21.67 9.20
N THR A 137 8.27 -22.88 9.74
CA THR A 137 9.31 -23.92 9.74
C THR A 137 9.73 -24.28 8.32
N GLU A 138 8.79 -24.43 7.38
CA GLU A 138 9.13 -24.69 5.99
C GLU A 138 9.96 -23.57 5.36
N VAL A 139 9.58 -22.31 5.57
CA VAL A 139 10.27 -21.17 4.93
C VAL A 139 11.55 -20.76 5.65
N PHE A 140 11.53 -20.64 6.98
CA PHE A 140 12.66 -20.12 7.73
C PHE A 140 13.67 -21.22 8.05
N VAL A 141 13.24 -22.35 8.59
CA VAL A 141 14.16 -23.44 8.98
C VAL A 141 14.62 -24.23 7.76
N ARG A 142 13.67 -24.80 7.00
CA ARG A 142 14.04 -25.71 5.90
C ARG A 142 14.59 -24.99 4.68
N GLU A 143 14.03 -23.85 4.29
CA GLU A 143 14.51 -23.12 3.11
C GLU A 143 15.62 -22.13 3.43
N GLN A 144 15.46 -21.27 4.45
CA GLN A 144 16.43 -20.22 4.76
C GLN A 144 17.51 -20.63 5.75
N GLN A 145 17.46 -21.86 6.27
CA GLN A 145 18.45 -22.41 7.21
C GLN A 145 18.57 -21.59 8.51
N VAL A 146 17.47 -20.95 8.94
CA VAL A 146 17.37 -20.32 10.26
C VAL A 146 17.34 -21.44 11.31
N PRO A 147 18.17 -21.37 12.37
CA PRO A 147 18.14 -22.37 13.44
C PRO A 147 16.74 -22.51 14.05
N GLU A 148 16.31 -23.76 14.28
CA GLU A 148 14.94 -24.06 14.74
C GLU A 148 14.67 -23.45 16.13
N GLU A 149 15.69 -23.42 16.97
CA GLU A 149 15.64 -22.89 18.34
C GLU A 149 15.35 -21.38 18.43
N ILE A 150 15.58 -20.62 17.34
CA ILE A 150 15.30 -19.18 17.30
C ILE A 150 14.06 -18.82 16.46
N GLU A 151 13.42 -19.79 15.82
CA GLU A 151 12.20 -19.54 15.05
C GLU A 151 11.02 -19.23 15.95
N HIS A 152 10.94 -19.89 17.11
CA HIS A 152 9.97 -19.61 18.16
C HIS A 152 10.55 -18.63 19.17
N ASP A 153 9.83 -17.55 19.47
CA ASP A 153 10.24 -16.58 20.50
C ASP A 153 9.11 -16.25 21.50
N GLU A 154 9.42 -15.50 22.55
CA GLU A 154 8.46 -15.17 23.62
C GLU A 154 7.23 -14.37 23.16
N HIS A 155 7.26 -13.79 21.96
CA HIS A 155 6.15 -12.98 21.44
C HIS A 155 5.12 -13.81 20.69
N ASP A 156 5.42 -15.05 20.31
CA ASP A 156 4.53 -15.84 19.46
C ASP A 156 3.15 -16.09 20.08
N ASP A 157 3.11 -16.30 21.40
CA ASP A 157 1.86 -16.56 22.13
C ASP A 157 1.03 -15.30 22.42
N THR A 158 1.56 -14.10 22.17
CA THR A 158 0.89 -12.82 22.46
C THR A 158 0.69 -11.93 21.23
N ALA A 159 1.45 -12.16 20.16
CA ALA A 159 1.41 -11.37 18.93
C ALA A 159 0.11 -11.55 18.14
N VAL A 160 -0.15 -10.64 17.20
CA VAL A 160 -1.22 -10.83 16.20
C VAL A 160 -0.63 -11.50 14.97
N HIS A 161 -1.23 -12.60 14.54
CA HIS A 161 -0.82 -13.36 13.36
C HIS A 161 -1.82 -13.16 12.22
N ALA A 162 -1.36 -12.68 11.07
CA ALA A 162 -2.15 -12.60 9.84
C ALA A 162 -1.91 -13.85 9.00
N LEU A 163 -2.97 -14.56 8.65
CA LEU A 163 -2.90 -15.80 7.86
C LEU A 163 -3.64 -15.66 6.54
N ALA A 164 -3.10 -16.29 5.50
CA ALA A 164 -3.78 -16.54 4.24
C ALA A 164 -3.89 -18.05 4.04
N THR A 165 -5.11 -18.53 3.79
CA THR A 165 -5.44 -19.95 3.74
C THR A 165 -6.10 -20.30 2.41
N VAL A 166 -5.69 -21.40 1.80
CA VAL A 166 -6.33 -22.01 0.63
C VAL A 166 -6.69 -23.43 0.98
N SER A 167 -7.98 -23.76 0.85
CA SER A 167 -8.52 -25.10 1.16
C SER A 167 -8.10 -25.62 2.56
N GLY A 168 -8.01 -24.75 3.55
CA GLY A 168 -7.60 -25.10 4.92
C GLY A 168 -6.11 -24.96 5.22
N THR A 169 -5.25 -24.97 4.19
CA THR A 169 -3.78 -24.88 4.34
C THR A 169 -3.30 -23.44 4.37
N VAL A 170 -2.44 -23.08 5.34
CA VAL A 170 -1.81 -21.76 5.41
C VAL A 170 -0.73 -21.64 4.34
N VAL A 171 -0.88 -20.67 3.45
CA VAL A 171 0.03 -20.43 2.30
C VAL A 171 0.76 -19.09 2.39
N ALA A 172 0.36 -18.22 3.31
CA ALA A 172 1.15 -17.06 3.73
C ALA A 172 0.83 -16.68 5.16
N THR A 173 1.83 -16.14 5.86
CA THR A 173 1.71 -15.65 7.23
C THR A 173 2.58 -14.42 7.47
N GLY A 174 2.28 -13.70 8.55
CA GLY A 174 3.08 -12.62 9.09
C GLY A 174 2.61 -12.29 10.50
N ARG A 175 3.49 -11.68 11.29
CA ARG A 175 3.27 -11.39 12.70
C ARG A 175 3.38 -9.89 12.97
N LEU A 176 2.54 -9.38 13.87
CA LEU A 176 2.63 -8.04 14.46
C LEU A 176 2.82 -8.17 15.97
N VAL A 177 3.90 -7.57 16.45
CA VAL A 177 4.20 -7.35 17.87
C VAL A 177 4.09 -5.86 18.16
N VAL A 178 3.57 -5.47 19.33
CA VAL A 178 3.61 -4.07 19.77
C VAL A 178 4.84 -3.87 20.64
N GLU A 179 5.73 -2.98 20.22
CA GLU A 179 6.97 -2.71 20.94
C GLU A 179 7.34 -1.22 20.84
N GLY A 180 7.72 -0.63 21.97
CA GLY A 180 8.09 0.78 22.04
C GLY A 180 6.99 1.73 21.54
N GLY A 181 5.71 1.33 21.66
CA GLY A 181 4.58 2.09 21.14
C GLY A 181 4.42 2.06 19.61
N THR A 182 5.12 1.16 18.91
CA THR A 182 5.02 0.96 17.46
C THR A 182 4.69 -0.50 17.11
N ALA A 183 4.30 -0.77 15.86
CA ALA A 183 4.10 -2.12 15.38
C ALA A 183 5.39 -2.70 14.82
N ARG A 184 5.96 -3.75 15.42
CA ARG A 184 7.03 -4.55 14.80
C ARG A 184 6.41 -5.67 13.97
N ILE A 185 6.59 -5.59 12.65
CA ILE A 185 6.14 -6.60 11.70
C ILE A 185 7.30 -7.56 11.41
N GLY A 186 7.03 -8.86 11.50
CA GLY A 186 8.04 -9.91 11.30
C GLY A 186 7.41 -11.23 10.88
N ARG A 187 8.24 -12.28 10.83
CA ARG A 187 7.85 -13.66 10.48
C ARG A 187 7.00 -13.73 9.19
N MET A 188 7.31 -12.87 8.21
CA MET A 188 6.63 -12.80 6.93
C MET A 188 7.06 -13.99 6.06
N ALA A 189 6.14 -14.91 5.79
CA ALA A 189 6.42 -16.10 4.98
C ALA A 189 5.33 -16.32 3.93
N VAL A 190 5.73 -16.79 2.75
CA VAL A 190 4.83 -17.20 1.67
C VAL A 190 5.36 -18.51 1.11
N ALA A 191 4.46 -19.50 1.00
CA ALA A 191 4.76 -20.80 0.41
C ALA A 191 5.38 -20.63 -0.99
N ARG A 192 6.42 -21.40 -1.29
CA ARG A 192 7.31 -21.19 -2.44
C ARG A 192 6.54 -21.14 -3.76
N GLU A 193 5.63 -22.07 -3.95
CA GLU A 193 4.75 -22.22 -5.11
C GLU A 193 3.68 -21.12 -5.23
N ARG A 194 3.52 -20.28 -4.20
CA ARG A 194 2.58 -19.16 -4.16
C ARG A 194 3.25 -17.80 -4.14
N ARG A 195 4.58 -17.73 -4.28
CA ARG A 195 5.29 -16.44 -4.42
C ARG A 195 4.90 -15.74 -5.72
N GLY A 196 5.06 -14.41 -5.77
CA GLY A 196 4.62 -13.59 -6.91
C GLY A 196 3.08 -13.43 -7.07
N SER A 197 2.27 -14.19 -6.31
CA SER A 197 0.80 -14.11 -6.37
C SER A 197 0.20 -12.89 -5.64
N GLY A 198 1.01 -12.11 -4.93
CA GLY A 198 0.56 -10.97 -4.14
C GLY A 198 0.13 -11.29 -2.70
N LEU A 199 0.25 -12.56 -2.26
CA LEU A 199 -0.10 -12.97 -0.89
C LEU A 199 0.71 -12.25 0.19
N GLY A 200 2.03 -12.12 0.05
CA GLY A 200 2.86 -11.42 1.05
C GLY A 200 2.42 -9.97 1.26
N ARG A 201 2.06 -9.26 0.18
CA ARG A 201 1.48 -7.92 0.26
C ARG A 201 0.13 -7.94 0.98
N ALA A 202 -0.73 -8.92 0.70
CA ALA A 202 -2.03 -9.01 1.34
C ALA A 202 -1.91 -9.22 2.86
N ILE A 203 -0.98 -10.08 3.31
CA ILE A 203 -0.63 -10.27 4.72
C ILE A 203 -0.13 -8.95 5.32
N LEU A 204 0.87 -8.31 4.71
CA LEU A 204 1.43 -7.05 5.20
C LEU A 204 0.34 -5.99 5.36
N GLN A 205 -0.57 -5.86 4.39
CA GLN A 205 -1.67 -4.90 4.46
C GLN A 205 -2.69 -5.21 5.56
N LEU A 206 -2.92 -6.48 5.91
CA LEU A 206 -3.74 -6.85 7.06
C LEU A 206 -3.09 -6.43 8.37
N LEU A 207 -1.79 -6.70 8.54
CA LEU A 207 -1.04 -6.29 9.73
C LEU A 207 -0.98 -4.76 9.86
N LEU A 208 -0.75 -4.04 8.76
CA LEU A 208 -0.77 -2.57 8.76
C LEU A 208 -2.16 -2.01 9.03
N ALA A 209 -3.24 -2.69 8.61
CA ALA A 209 -4.60 -2.28 8.94
C ALA A 209 -4.86 -2.47 10.44
N GLU A 210 -4.40 -3.59 11.00
CA GLU A 210 -4.51 -3.88 12.42
C GLU A 210 -3.71 -2.90 13.29
N ALA A 211 -2.46 -2.59 12.91
CA ALA A 211 -1.65 -1.57 13.58
C ALA A 211 -2.35 -0.20 13.62
N ARG A 212 -3.00 0.19 12.51
CA ARG A 212 -3.80 1.43 12.47
C ARG A 212 -5.05 1.36 13.34
N ARG A 213 -5.71 0.20 13.41
CA ARG A 213 -6.87 -0.04 14.28
C ARG A 213 -6.48 0.07 15.75
N MET A 214 -5.29 -0.39 16.10
CA MET A 214 -4.67 -0.24 17.43
C MET A 214 -4.19 1.19 17.73
N GLY A 215 -4.27 2.11 16.75
CA GLY A 215 -3.83 3.50 16.94
C GLY A 215 -2.32 3.71 16.92
N LEU A 216 -1.54 2.72 16.46
CA LEU A 216 -0.09 2.81 16.45
C LEU A 216 0.39 3.84 15.41
N PRO A 217 1.39 4.67 15.74
CA PRO A 217 1.85 5.78 14.90
C PRO A 217 2.80 5.33 13.78
N ALA A 218 3.40 4.15 13.90
CA ALA A 218 4.37 3.63 12.94
C ALA A 218 4.39 2.10 12.95
N ALA A 219 4.87 1.52 11.84
CA ALA A 219 5.28 0.13 11.74
C ALA A 219 6.78 0.06 11.40
N ARG A 220 7.49 -0.86 12.05
CA ARG A 220 8.91 -1.15 11.85
C ARG A 220 9.08 -2.62 11.48
N LEU A 221 10.14 -2.92 10.76
CA LEU A 221 10.50 -4.29 10.42
C LEU A 221 12.00 -4.38 10.12
N HIS A 222 12.54 -5.58 10.28
CA HIS A 222 13.84 -5.93 9.74
C HIS A 222 13.60 -6.62 8.40
N ALA A 223 13.93 -5.95 7.31
CA ALA A 223 13.81 -6.50 5.97
C ALA A 223 15.10 -7.20 5.59
N GLN A 224 15.00 -8.49 5.23
CA GLN A 224 16.07 -9.16 4.48
C GLN A 224 16.42 -8.31 3.25
N THR A 225 17.70 -8.17 2.93
CA THR A 225 18.15 -7.19 1.91
C THR A 225 17.51 -7.39 0.54
N HIS A 226 17.26 -8.63 0.15
CA HIS A 226 16.57 -8.94 -1.11
C HIS A 226 15.07 -8.55 -1.10
N ALA A 227 14.45 -8.37 0.06
CA ALA A 227 13.06 -7.96 0.24
C ALA A 227 12.88 -6.43 0.42
N ARG A 228 13.97 -5.64 0.45
CA ARG A 228 13.92 -4.16 0.56
C ARG A 228 12.93 -3.52 -0.41
N ASN A 229 13.03 -3.89 -1.68
CA ASN A 229 12.16 -3.36 -2.74
C ASN A 229 10.68 -3.72 -2.55
N PHE A 230 10.39 -4.86 -1.92
CA PHE A 230 9.01 -5.26 -1.62
C PHE A 230 8.40 -4.30 -0.58
N TYR A 231 9.11 -4.01 0.51
CA TYR A 231 8.63 -3.09 1.55
C TYR A 231 8.65 -1.62 1.11
N ALA A 232 9.67 -1.20 0.35
CA ALA A 232 9.75 0.15 -0.20
C ALA A 232 8.52 0.49 -1.07
N ARG A 233 8.05 -0.47 -1.88
CA ARG A 233 6.81 -0.31 -2.69
C ARG A 233 5.54 -0.16 -1.85
N GLU A 234 5.58 -0.62 -0.61
CA GLU A 234 4.51 -0.47 0.36
C GLU A 234 4.76 0.73 1.29
N GLY A 235 5.71 1.62 0.96
CA GLY A 235 5.93 2.90 1.63
C GLY A 235 6.79 2.83 2.89
N PHE A 236 7.53 1.74 3.10
CA PHE A 236 8.58 1.69 4.12
C PHE A 236 9.85 2.40 3.64
N ARG A 237 10.62 2.95 4.57
CA ARG A 237 11.91 3.59 4.33
C ARG A 237 12.99 2.93 5.17
N GLU A 238 14.15 2.68 4.57
CA GLU A 238 15.33 2.22 5.30
C GLU A 238 15.77 3.31 6.30
N CYS A 239 16.10 2.89 7.51
CA CYS A 239 16.55 3.79 8.59
C CYS A 239 17.78 3.27 9.34
N SER A 240 18.41 2.19 8.87
CA SER A 240 19.67 1.65 9.40
C SER A 240 20.66 1.33 8.29
N GLU A 241 21.91 1.07 8.68
CA GLU A 241 22.87 0.33 7.86
C GLU A 241 22.49 -1.16 7.78
N VAL A 242 23.22 -1.91 6.96
CA VAL A 242 23.04 -3.37 6.87
C VAL A 242 23.57 -4.03 8.13
N PHE A 243 22.79 -4.94 8.71
CA PHE A 243 23.20 -5.74 9.86
C PHE A 243 22.83 -7.22 9.66
N GLN A 244 23.42 -8.09 10.47
CA GLN A 244 23.23 -9.54 10.39
C GLN A 244 22.23 -10.00 11.46
N GLU A 245 21.26 -10.81 11.04
CA GLU A 245 20.29 -11.48 11.93
C GLU A 245 20.11 -12.91 11.43
N ALA A 246 20.36 -13.90 12.29
CA ALA A 246 20.36 -15.33 11.95
C ALA A 246 21.23 -15.69 10.71
N GLY A 247 22.37 -15.00 10.52
CA GLY A 247 23.26 -15.22 9.38
C GLY A 247 22.77 -14.62 8.06
N ILE A 248 21.71 -13.80 8.08
CA ILE A 248 21.12 -13.16 6.90
C ILE A 248 21.28 -11.64 7.03
N ASP A 249 21.65 -10.99 5.92
CA ASP A 249 21.69 -9.53 5.86
C ASP A 249 20.28 -8.93 5.94
N HIS A 250 20.13 -7.95 6.81
CA HIS A 250 18.91 -7.18 7.05
C HIS A 250 19.17 -5.68 7.03
N VAL A 251 18.10 -4.90 6.86
CA VAL A 251 18.02 -3.47 7.14
C VAL A 251 16.75 -3.18 7.92
N GLU A 252 16.80 -2.23 8.85
CA GLU A 252 15.62 -1.72 9.52
C GLU A 252 14.88 -0.79 8.57
N MET A 253 13.56 -0.99 8.48
CA MET A 253 12.69 -0.11 7.72
C MET A 253 11.49 0.34 8.55
N GLU A 254 11.11 1.60 8.40
CA GLU A 254 9.97 2.21 9.08
C GLU A 254 8.92 2.76 8.09
N LYS A 255 7.64 2.60 8.43
CA LYS A 255 6.51 3.28 7.79
C LYS A 255 5.66 3.99 8.84
N ARG A 256 5.50 5.30 8.70
CA ARG A 256 4.51 6.05 9.49
C ARG A 256 3.09 5.60 9.16
N LEU A 257 2.31 5.36 10.20
CA LEU A 257 0.91 4.98 10.12
C LEU A 257 0.03 6.17 10.46
N ARG A 258 -1.13 6.25 9.81
CA ARG A 258 -2.15 7.24 10.13
C ARG A 258 -3.28 6.53 10.87
N PRO A 259 -3.89 7.17 11.89
CA PRO A 259 -5.11 6.68 12.48
C PRO A 259 -6.18 6.47 11.40
N GLN A 260 -6.91 5.37 11.48
CA GLN A 260 -8.08 5.19 10.64
C GLN A 260 -9.11 6.25 11.06
N ARG A 261 -9.44 7.22 10.18
CA ARG A 261 -10.51 8.18 10.48
C ARG A 261 -11.79 7.37 10.70
N SER A 262 -12.28 7.33 11.94
CA SER A 262 -13.58 6.73 12.23
C SER A 262 -14.65 7.48 11.43
N GLU A 263 -15.64 6.76 10.89
CA GLU A 263 -16.79 7.36 10.21
C GLU A 263 -17.71 8.17 11.17
N ARG A 264 -17.33 8.36 12.44
CA ARG A 264 -18.11 9.06 13.48
C ARG A 264 -17.97 10.59 13.44
N GLY A 265 -18.08 11.19 12.25
CA GLY A 265 -17.94 12.63 12.05
C GLY A 265 -19.04 13.28 11.20
N ARG A 266 -20.17 12.60 11.01
CA ARG A 266 -21.39 13.16 10.39
C ARG A 266 -22.59 12.89 11.29
N ILE A 267 -22.63 13.56 12.43
CA ILE A 267 -23.91 13.90 13.05
C ILE A 267 -24.09 15.38 12.81
N SER A 268 -25.08 15.66 11.97
CA SER A 268 -25.67 16.98 11.78
C SER A 268 -26.08 17.58 13.11
N VAL A 269 -25.56 18.75 13.43
CA VAL A 269 -26.29 19.69 14.28
C VAL A 269 -26.74 20.81 13.35
N ARG A 270 -27.99 20.69 12.91
CA ARG A 270 -28.78 21.85 12.56
C ARG A 270 -29.25 22.44 13.90
N THR A 271 -28.92 23.70 14.10
CA THR A 271 -29.66 24.65 14.92
C THR A 271 -29.88 25.84 14.02
#